data_AF-A0A2X4WTA1-F1
#
_entry.id   AF-A0A2X4WTA1-F1
#
_cell.length_a   1.000
_cell.length_b   1.000
_cell.length_c   1.000
_cell.angle_alpha   90.00
_cell.angle_beta   90.00
_cell.angle_gamma   90.00
#
_symmetry.space_group_name_H-M   'P 1'
#
loop_
_entity.id
_entity.type
_entity.pdbx_description
1 polymer ?
#
loop_
_entity_poly.entity_id
_entity_poly.type
_entity_poly.pdbx_seq_one_letter_code
_entity_poly.pdbx_strand_id
1 'polypeptide(L)' 'MYAVFQSGGKQHRVSEGQTVRLEKLDIATGEAVEFDQILMIANGEDIKIGVPFRRWR' A
#
# COMPACT_ATOMS: atom_id res chain seq x y z
N MET A 1 -3.47 -12.73 0.63
CA MET A 1 -2.34 -11.82 0.86
C MET A 1 -2.89 -10.41 1.05
N TYR A 2 -2.36 -9.64 2.00
CA TYR A 2 -2.72 -8.23 2.16
C TYR A 2 -1.48 -7.39 2.48
N ALA A 3 -1.55 -6.10 2.14
CA ALA A 3 -0.54 -5.11 2.45
C ALA A 3 -1.14 -3.96 3.25
N VAL A 4 -0.30 -3.29 4.05
CA VAL A 4 -0.63 -2.05 4.73
C VAL A 4 0.31 -0.96 4.21
N PHE A 5 -0.24 0.14 3.72
CA PHE A 5 0.52 1.29 3.23
C PHE A 5 -0.04 2.60 3.77
N GLN A 6 0.76 3.67 3.70
CA GLN A 6 0.33 5.00 4.09
C GLN A 6 0.00 5.88 2.87
N SER A 7 -1.14 6.56 2.91
CA SER A 7 -1.53 7.57 1.92
C SER A 7 -2.41 8.64 2.58
N GLY A 8 -2.22 9.91 2.22
CA GLY A 8 -2.97 11.02 2.80
C GLY A 8 -2.90 11.11 4.34
N GLY A 9 -1.78 10.69 4.93
CA GLY A 9 -1.60 10.64 6.39
C GLY A 9 -2.32 9.47 7.10
N LYS A 10 -3.07 8.63 6.38
CA LYS A 10 -3.81 7.48 6.92
C LYS A 10 -3.18 6.16 6.47
N GLN A 11 -3.38 5.11 7.26
CA GLN A 11 -2.96 3.75 6.90
C GLN A 11 -4.13 3.00 6.26
N HIS A 12 -3.84 2.27 5.18
CA HIS A 12 -4.81 1.50 4.42
C HIS A 12 -4.36 0.05 4.33
N ARG A 13 -5.25 -0.88 4.70
CA ARG A 13 -5.06 -2.32 4.48
C ARG A 13 -5.74 -2.74 3.19
N VAL A 14 -4.98 -3.34 2.28
CA VAL A 14 -5.47 -3.71 0.95
C VAL A 14 -5.10 -5.13 0.55
N SER A 15 -5.95 -5.74 -0.25
CA SER A 15 -5.68 -7.00 -0.95
C SER A 15 -5.66 -6.76 -2.45
N GLU A 16 -5.03 -7.66 -3.20
CA GLU A 16 -5.03 -7.60 -4.66
C GLU A 16 -6.47 -7.61 -5.22
N GLY A 17 -6.72 -6.77 -6.23
CA GLY A 17 -8.05 -6.60 -6.86
C GLY A 17 -9.05 -5.77 -6.03
N GLN A 18 -8.69 -5.27 -4.85
CA GLN A 18 -9.57 -4.47 -4.02
C GLN A 18 -9.60 -3.00 -4.47
N THR A 19 -10.81 -2.45 -4.65
CA THR A 19 -11.00 -1.00 -4.79
C THR A 19 -10.97 -0.34 -3.41
N VAL A 20 -10.09 0.67 -3.23
CA VAL A 20 -9.96 1.42 -1.98
C VAL A 20 -10.15 2.91 -2.22
N ARG A 21 -10.91 3.54 -1.32
CA ARG A 21 -11.10 4.99 -1.32
C ARG A 21 -9.97 5.66 -0.56
N LEU A 22 -9.25 6.54 -1.24
CA LEU A 22 -8.15 7.33 -0.70
C LEU A 22 -8.53 8.82 -0.69
N GLU A 23 -7.68 9.62 -0.05
CA GLU A 23 -7.69 11.06 -0.27
C GLU A 23 -7.33 11.38 -1.74
N LYS A 24 -7.60 12.61 -2.18
CA LYS A 24 -7.35 13.02 -3.56
C LYS A 24 -5.85 12.86 -3.90
N LEU A 25 -5.58 12.21 -5.03
CA LEU A 25 -4.26 12.10 -5.65
C LEU A 25 -4.26 12.92 -6.94
N ASP A 26 -3.20 13.69 -7.20
CA ASP A 26 -3.05 14.48 -8.43
C ASP A 26 -2.47 13.61 -9.56
N ILE A 27 -3.25 12.63 -10.02
CA ILE A 27 -2.89 11.63 -11.03
C ILE A 27 -4.06 11.49 -12.00
N ALA A 28 -3.78 11.27 -13.29
CA ALA A 28 -4.86 11.10 -14.26
C ALA A 28 -5.60 9.78 -14.06
N THR A 29 -6.91 9.77 -14.36
CA THR A 29 -7.72 8.55 -14.29
C THR A 29 -7.16 7.49 -15.24
N GLY A 30 -6.93 6.28 -14.70
CA GLY A 30 -6.42 5.15 -15.47
C GLY A 30 -4.89 5.05 -15.46
N GLU A 31 -4.17 6.02 -14.90
CA GLU A 31 -2.74 5.87 -14.67
C GLU A 31 -2.45 4.97 -13.46
N ALA A 32 -1.32 4.28 -13.53
CA ALA A 32 -0.80 3.49 -12.42
C ALA A 32 -0.18 4.41 -11.36
N VAL A 33 -0.36 4.07 -10.10
CA VAL A 33 0.28 4.74 -8.96
C VAL A 33 1.08 3.71 -8.17
N GLU A 34 2.32 4.05 -7.84
CA GLU A 34 3.19 3.22 -7.01
C GLU A 34 3.26 3.81 -5.60
N PHE A 35 3.15 2.95 -4.58
CA PHE A 35 3.28 3.33 -3.18
C PHE A 35 4.56 2.72 -2.60
N ASP A 36 5.58 3.53 -2.40
CA ASP A 36 6.86 3.08 -1.83
C ASP A 36 6.80 2.82 -0.32
N GLN A 37 5.84 3.44 0.37
CA GLN A 37 5.72 3.37 1.83
C GLN A 37 4.81 2.22 2.26
N ILE A 38 5.31 1.00 2.10
CA ILE A 38 4.66 -0.21 2.58
C ILE A 38 5.10 -0.50 4.02
N LEU A 39 4.13 -0.48 4.93
CA LEU A 39 4.32 -0.70 6.37
C LEU A 39 4.35 -2.18 6.71
N MET A 40 3.53 -2.98 6.02
CA MET A 40 3.44 -4.42 6.27
C MET A 40 2.94 -5.16 5.05
N ILE A 41 3.42 -6.39 4.87
CA ILE A 41 2.88 -7.36 3.92
C ILE A 41 2.65 -8.66 4.69
N ALA A 42 1.48 -9.24 4.54
CA ALA A 42 1.13 -10.51 5.15
C ALA A 42 0.64 -11.50 4.08
N ASN A 43 1.31 -12.64 4.01
CA ASN A 43 0.97 -13.75 3.14
C ASN A 43 0.86 -15.05 3.96
N GLY A 44 -0.33 -15.31 4.50
CA GLY A 44 -0.53 -16.43 5.42
C GLY A 44 0.27 -16.23 6.70
N GLU A 45 1.19 -17.14 6.98
CA GLU A 45 2.09 -17.08 8.15
C GLU A 45 3.34 -16.20 7.90
N ASP A 46 3.66 -15.87 6.64
CA ASP A 46 4.78 -14.98 6.30
C ASP A 46 4.34 -13.52 6.45
N ILE A 47 4.77 -12.87 7.54
CA ILE A 47 4.51 -11.46 7.82
C ILE A 47 5.81 -10.67 7.76
N LYS A 48 5.87 -9.74 6.81
CA LYS A 48 6.98 -8.82 6.61
C LYS A 48 6.59 -7.43 7.09
N ILE A 49 7.17 -7.01 8.21
CA ILE A 49 7.03 -5.64 8.72
C ILE A 49 8.14 -4.77 8.11
N GLY A 50 7.79 -3.56 7.68
CA GLY A 50 8.72 -2.56 7.16
C GLY A 50 9.33 -1.76 8.30
N VAL A 51 10.65 -1.89 8.51
CA VAL A 51 11.43 -1.01 9.39
C VAL A 51 12.58 -0.44 8.55
N PRO A 52 12.66 0.87 8.24
CA PRO A 52 11.69 1.95 8.45
C PRO A 52 10.75 2.15 7.25
N PHE A 53 11.16 1.83 6.02
CA PHE A 53 10.33 1.79 4.82
C PHE A 53 11.05 0.85 3.85
N ARG A 54 10.44 -0.28 3.46
CA ARG A 54 11.07 -1.10 2.41
C ARG A 54 10.90 -0.36 1.09
N ARG A 55 12.00 0.09 0.51
CA ARG A 55 12.05 0.48 -0.90
C ARG A 55 11.70 -0.77 -1.73
N TRP A 56 10.58 -0.75 -2.44
CA TRP A 56 10.27 -1.78 -3.42
C TRP A 56 11.25 -1.59 -4.61
N ARG A 57 11.92 -2.66 -5.02
CA ARG A 57 12.75 -2.71 -6.23
C ARG A 57 12.36 -3.95 -7.01
#